data_AF-A0A1T1AML1-F1
#
_entry.id   AF-A0A1T1AML1-F1
#
_cell.length_a   1.000
_cell.length_b   1.000
_cell.length_c   1.000
_cell.angle_alpha   90.00
_cell.angle_beta   90.00
_cell.angle_gamma   90.00
#
_symmetry.space_group_name_H-M   'P 1'
#
loop_
_entity.id
_entity.type
_entity.pdbx_description
1 polymer ?
#
loop_
_entity_poly.entity_id
_entity_poly.type
_entity_poly.pdbx_seq_one_letter_code
_entity_poly.pdbx_strand_id
1 'polypeptide(L)'
;MTGRWTEVDPSLQRKVDGMDEVLEVAVQGRKAWLQAVATRQALAQYRAALDATEAANELGRRMVNVGNWSKLQQTQMQLAQSTAKMNLVRAQYTADQAQAGLIKLLGLSGQYTHVTLPNSLPDVPPQLVPRDEWQKKVKEIQAQLPVAEGIRNQSNVDLALAAYQASHALVKGTRDELLKTREFISEETLLHYNGMLSSVWDLLGESRNQSQAVIDAIGAQRDFWIAEADLQWVLHGGEPESFVSLGGGGETATPAAH
;
A
#
# COMPACT_ATOMS: atom_id res chain seq x y z
N MET A 1 -19.94 4.06 0.77
CA MET A 1 -20.48 4.84 -0.37
C MET A 1 -19.70 4.45 -1.61
N THR A 2 -20.19 3.45 -2.34
CA THR A 2 -19.65 3.03 -3.63
C THR A 2 -19.95 4.14 -4.63
N GLY A 3 -18.91 4.85 -5.05
CA GLY A 3 -19.02 5.99 -5.96
C GLY A 3 -19.48 5.53 -7.34
N ARG A 4 -20.59 6.13 -7.80
CA ARG A 4 -21.30 5.88 -9.06
C ARG A 4 -20.55 6.44 -10.28
N TRP A 5 -19.23 6.23 -10.36
CA TRP A 5 -18.37 6.74 -11.44
C TRP A 5 -18.27 5.78 -12.63
N THR A 6 -18.74 4.54 -12.49
CA THR A 6 -18.67 3.50 -13.53
C THR A 6 -19.73 3.62 -14.64
N GLU A 7 -20.70 4.54 -14.53
CA GLU A 7 -21.86 4.63 -15.44
C GLU A 7 -21.86 5.86 -16.38
N VAL A 8 -20.81 6.70 -16.39
CA VAL A 8 -20.81 7.91 -17.22
C VAL A 8 -20.27 7.62 -18.63
N ASP A 9 -21.08 7.93 -19.64
CA ASP A 9 -20.82 7.73 -21.07
C ASP A 9 -19.53 8.47 -21.54
N PRO A 10 -18.53 7.76 -22.08
CA PRO A 10 -17.23 8.34 -22.50
C PRO A 10 -17.36 9.36 -23.63
N SER A 11 -18.41 9.28 -24.45
CA SER A 11 -18.56 10.08 -25.67
C SER A 11 -18.94 11.55 -25.43
N LEU A 12 -19.46 11.87 -24.24
CA LEU A 12 -19.88 13.22 -23.87
C LEU A 12 -18.79 14.05 -23.17
N GLN A 13 -17.66 13.44 -22.79
CA GLN A 13 -16.66 14.07 -21.92
C GLN A 13 -15.65 14.97 -22.63
N ARG A 14 -15.37 14.76 -23.93
CA ARG A 14 -14.18 15.35 -24.58
C ARG A 14 -14.38 16.71 -25.29
N LYS A 15 -15.58 17.28 -25.30
CA LYS A 15 -15.86 18.52 -26.07
C LYS A 15 -15.58 19.83 -25.32
N VAL A 16 -14.99 19.79 -24.13
CA VAL A 16 -14.69 20.98 -23.33
C VAL A 16 -13.20 21.04 -23.07
N ASP A 17 -12.51 22.03 -23.65
CA ASP A 17 -11.14 22.38 -23.29
C ASP A 17 -11.07 22.57 -21.75
N GLY A 18 -10.27 21.74 -21.06
CA GLY A 18 -10.11 21.75 -19.60
C GLY A 18 -10.67 20.52 -18.85
N MET A 19 -11.41 19.62 -19.51
CA MET A 19 -11.89 18.38 -18.86
C MET A 19 -10.74 17.42 -18.49
N ASP A 20 -9.69 17.38 -19.31
CA ASP A 20 -8.49 16.57 -19.04
C ASP A 20 -7.80 17.02 -17.73
N GLU A 21 -7.70 18.34 -17.49
CA GLU A 21 -7.15 18.89 -16.25
C GLU A 21 -8.00 18.52 -15.02
N VAL A 22 -9.33 18.54 -15.15
CA VAL A 22 -10.26 18.14 -14.07
C VAL A 22 -10.14 16.65 -13.76
N LEU A 23 -10.06 15.80 -14.79
CA LEU A 23 -9.91 14.36 -14.62
C LEU A 23 -8.53 13.99 -14.03
N GLU A 24 -7.48 14.71 -14.43
CA GLU A 24 -6.14 14.54 -13.86
C GLU A 24 -6.16 14.83 -12.35
N VAL A 25 -6.71 15.97 -11.94
CA VAL A 25 -6.84 16.34 -10.52
C VAL A 25 -7.67 15.30 -9.76
N ALA A 26 -8.73 14.77 -10.36
CA ALA A 26 -9.55 13.73 -9.75
C ALA A 26 -8.77 12.41 -9.55
N VAL A 27 -8.00 11.98 -10.55
CA VAL A 27 -7.16 10.77 -10.47
C VAL A 27 -6.04 10.97 -9.44
N GLN A 28 -5.35 12.11 -9.47
CA GLN A 28 -4.35 12.47 -8.46
C GLN A 28 -4.96 12.50 -7.05
N GLY A 29 -6.19 13.01 -6.92
CA GLY A 29 -6.94 13.03 -5.66
C GLY A 29 -7.25 11.64 -5.14
N ARG A 30 -7.68 10.74 -6.03
CA ARG A 30 -7.91 9.33 -5.70
C ARG A 30 -6.61 8.65 -5.26
N LYS A 31 -5.51 8.83 -5.99
CA LYS A 31 -4.20 8.25 -5.65
C LYS A 31 -3.70 8.77 -4.30
N ALA A 32 -3.79 10.07 -4.05
CA ALA A 32 -3.41 10.68 -2.77
C ALA A 32 -4.26 10.16 -1.60
N TRP A 33 -5.58 10.00 -1.83
CA TRP A 33 -6.48 9.44 -0.82
C TRP A 33 -6.14 7.97 -0.51
N LEU A 34 -5.91 7.14 -1.53
CA LEU A 34 -5.49 5.75 -1.36
C LEU A 34 -4.18 5.64 -0.57
N GLN A 35 -3.18 6.45 -0.92
CA GLN A 35 -1.91 6.50 -0.20
C GLN A 35 -2.11 6.91 1.27
N ALA A 36 -2.94 7.93 1.54
CA ALA A 36 -3.19 8.39 2.90
C ALA A 36 -3.96 7.36 3.76
N VAL A 37 -4.91 6.63 3.17
CA VAL A 37 -5.60 5.52 3.86
C VAL A 37 -4.63 4.37 4.15
N ALA A 38 -3.80 3.99 3.17
CA ALA A 38 -2.84 2.90 3.31
C ALA A 38 -1.80 3.17 4.42
N THR A 39 -1.18 4.36 4.41
CA THR A 39 -0.17 4.72 5.41
C THR A 39 -0.77 4.82 6.81
N ARG A 40 -2.01 5.30 6.93
CA ARG A 40 -2.74 5.30 8.20
C ARG A 40 -3.07 3.90 8.69
N GLN A 41 -3.51 3.01 7.81
CA GLN A 41 -3.79 1.61 8.15
C GLN A 41 -2.51 0.90 8.63
N ALA A 42 -1.38 1.12 7.97
CA ALA A 42 -0.08 0.54 8.33
C ALA A 42 0.44 1.01 9.71
N LEU A 43 0.10 2.23 10.14
CA LEU A 43 0.49 2.79 11.43
C LEU A 43 0.11 1.90 12.63
N ALA A 44 -1.06 1.25 12.56
CA ALA A 44 -1.52 0.33 13.60
C ALA A 44 -0.57 -0.88 13.76
N GLN A 45 -0.04 -1.40 12.64
CA GLN A 45 0.88 -2.53 12.63
C GLN A 45 2.27 -2.14 13.15
N TYR A 46 2.75 -0.92 12.85
CA TYR A 46 4.00 -0.42 13.41
C TYR A 46 3.94 -0.23 14.93
N ARG A 47 2.78 0.17 15.48
CA ARG A 47 2.57 0.24 16.93
C ARG A 47 2.59 -1.14 17.56
N ALA A 48 1.85 -2.10 16.99
CA ALA A 48 1.86 -3.48 17.46
C ALA A 48 3.26 -4.11 17.43
N ALA A 49 4.04 -3.85 16.38
CA ALA A 49 5.42 -4.31 16.27
C ALA A 49 6.33 -3.68 17.35
N LEU A 50 6.15 -2.39 17.65
CA LEU A 50 6.88 -1.75 18.75
C LEU A 50 6.52 -2.40 20.08
N ASP A 51 5.24 -2.50 20.42
CA ASP A 51 4.75 -3.08 21.68
C ASP A 51 5.32 -4.50 21.90
N ALA A 52 5.33 -5.33 20.85
CA ALA A 52 5.94 -6.66 20.89
C ALA A 52 7.44 -6.61 21.21
N THR A 53 8.20 -5.70 20.58
CA THR A 53 9.63 -5.54 20.86
C THR A 53 9.93 -4.95 22.24
N GLU A 54 9.07 -4.10 22.79
CA GLU A 54 9.23 -3.57 24.15
C GLU A 54 9.03 -4.68 25.19
N ALA A 55 7.98 -5.48 25.01
CA ALA A 55 7.71 -6.65 25.85
C ALA A 55 8.89 -7.64 25.78
N ALA A 56 9.42 -7.90 24.58
CA ALA A 56 10.58 -8.76 24.40
C ALA A 56 11.82 -8.20 25.11
N ASN A 57 12.12 -6.92 24.95
CA ASN A 57 13.32 -6.32 25.54
C ASN A 57 13.26 -6.29 27.08
N GLU A 58 12.09 -6.03 27.67
CA GLU A 58 11.90 -6.04 29.13
C GLU A 58 12.01 -7.45 29.70
N LEU A 59 11.41 -8.45 29.05
CA LEU A 59 11.57 -9.86 29.45
C LEU A 59 13.05 -10.26 29.35
N GLY A 60 13.79 -9.75 28.36
CA GLY A 60 15.17 -10.14 28.11
C GLY A 60 16.07 -9.61 29.20
N ARG A 61 15.80 -8.38 29.63
CA ARG A 61 16.49 -7.73 30.75
C ARG A 61 16.34 -8.54 32.03
N ARG A 62 15.14 -9.07 32.29
CA ARG A 62 14.88 -9.95 33.44
C ARG A 62 15.64 -11.27 33.31
N MET A 63 15.72 -11.84 32.11
CA MET A 63 16.46 -13.08 31.84
C MET A 63 17.97 -12.93 32.05
N VAL A 64 18.55 -11.78 31.71
CA VAL A 64 19.94 -11.46 32.05
C VAL A 64 20.13 -11.36 33.56
N ASN A 65 19.20 -10.72 34.28
CA ASN A 65 19.29 -10.58 35.74
C ASN A 65 19.26 -11.91 36.49
N VAL A 66 18.54 -12.91 35.96
CA VAL A 66 18.50 -14.27 36.53
C VAL A 66 19.57 -15.20 35.94
N GLY A 67 20.48 -14.68 35.10
CA GLY A 67 21.63 -15.42 34.55
C GLY A 67 21.31 -16.36 33.38
N ASN A 68 20.05 -16.39 32.91
CA ASN A 68 19.62 -17.29 31.83
C ASN A 68 20.02 -16.78 30.44
N TRP A 69 20.26 -15.48 30.29
CA TRP A 69 20.61 -14.85 29.02
C TRP A 69 21.95 -14.14 29.05
N SER A 70 22.63 -14.19 27.90
CA SER A 70 23.84 -13.42 27.65
C SER A 70 23.53 -11.95 27.38
N LYS A 71 24.53 -11.09 27.59
CA LYS A 71 24.44 -9.67 27.21
C LYS A 71 24.23 -9.49 25.70
N LEU A 72 24.74 -10.41 24.87
CA LEU A 72 24.55 -10.38 23.42
C LEU A 72 23.06 -10.52 23.04
N GLN A 73 22.37 -11.51 23.61
CA GLN A 73 20.93 -11.71 23.39
C GLN A 73 20.12 -10.47 23.81
N GLN A 74 20.47 -9.88 24.95
CA GLN A 74 19.85 -8.63 25.38
C GLN A 74 20.09 -7.48 24.39
N THR A 75 21.32 -7.31 23.90
CA THR A 75 21.65 -6.26 22.93
C THR A 75 20.89 -6.44 21.62
N GLN A 76 20.65 -7.69 21.18
CA GLN A 76 19.82 -7.96 20.00
C GLN A 76 18.37 -7.51 20.20
N MET A 77 17.79 -7.74 21.39
CA MET A 77 16.43 -7.25 21.70
C MET A 77 16.38 -5.73 21.82
N GLN A 78 17.41 -5.10 22.39
CA GLN A 78 17.52 -3.64 22.44
C GLN A 78 17.61 -3.03 21.04
N LEU A 79 18.38 -3.65 20.13
CA LEU A 79 18.45 -3.23 18.74
C LEU A 79 17.08 -3.36 18.05
N ALA A 80 16.38 -4.48 18.25
CA ALA A 80 15.05 -4.69 17.69
C ALA A 80 14.05 -3.60 18.13
N GLN A 81 14.02 -3.26 19.43
CA GLN A 81 13.17 -2.18 19.95
C GLN A 81 13.55 -0.82 19.36
N SER A 82 14.85 -0.50 19.30
CA SER A 82 15.32 0.76 18.72
C SER A 82 14.89 0.91 17.26
N THR A 83 15.03 -0.16 16.46
CA THR A 83 14.59 -0.18 15.06
C THR A 83 13.07 -0.04 14.95
N ALA A 84 12.29 -0.75 15.77
CA ALA A 84 10.83 -0.63 15.76
C ALA A 84 10.36 0.80 16.10
N LYS A 85 11.02 1.46 17.06
CA LYS A 85 10.75 2.85 17.42
C LYS A 85 11.04 3.79 16.25
N MET A 86 12.17 3.63 15.56
CA MET A 86 12.52 4.41 14.38
C MET A 86 11.52 4.19 13.24
N ASN A 87 11.08 2.94 13.03
CA ASN A 87 10.08 2.60 12.04
C ASN A 87 8.73 3.25 12.33
N LEU A 88 8.29 3.26 13.61
CA LEU A 88 7.05 3.93 14.01
C LEU A 88 7.11 5.44 13.77
N VAL A 89 8.23 6.09 14.11
CA VAL A 89 8.42 7.53 13.85
C VAL A 89 8.36 7.83 12.35
N ARG A 90 9.03 7.01 11.53
CA ARG A 90 8.98 7.14 10.07
C ARG A 90 7.56 6.93 9.54
N ALA A 91 6.86 5.91 10.01
CA ALA A 91 5.49 5.61 9.59
C ALA A 91 4.51 6.74 9.95
N GLN A 92 4.64 7.32 11.15
CA GLN A 92 3.85 8.47 11.56
C GLN A 92 4.09 9.67 10.64
N TYR A 93 5.36 10.00 10.39
CA TYR A 93 5.72 11.08 9.48
C TYR A 93 5.18 10.85 8.06
N THR A 94 5.31 9.64 7.51
CA THR A 94 4.77 9.28 6.19
C THR A 94 3.24 9.39 6.13
N ALA A 95 2.54 9.02 7.21
CA ALA A 95 1.09 9.17 7.30
C ALA A 95 0.67 10.65 7.33
N ASP A 96 1.37 11.46 8.13
CA ASP A 96 1.12 12.91 8.23
C ASP A 96 1.40 13.61 6.90
N GLN A 97 2.50 13.25 6.21
CA GLN A 97 2.83 13.76 4.88
C GLN A 97 1.77 13.38 3.83
N ALA A 98 1.31 12.13 3.81
CA ALA A 98 0.29 11.68 2.87
C ALA A 98 -1.03 12.45 3.07
N GLN A 99 -1.40 12.71 4.32
CA GLN A 99 -2.60 13.47 4.63
C GLN A 99 -2.46 14.96 4.30
N ALA A 100 -1.31 15.57 4.59
CA ALA A 100 -1.03 16.95 4.19
C ALA A 100 -1.01 17.12 2.66
N GLY A 101 -0.44 16.15 1.94
CA GLY A 101 -0.47 16.09 0.48
C GLY A 101 -1.89 16.03 -0.08
N LEU A 102 -2.75 15.20 0.52
CA LEU A 102 -4.18 15.13 0.16
C LEU A 102 -4.90 16.46 0.41
N ILE A 103 -4.74 17.07 1.57
CA ILE A 103 -5.35 18.37 1.91
C ILE A 103 -4.90 19.46 0.93
N LYS A 104 -3.62 19.47 0.57
CA LYS A 104 -3.06 20.41 -0.41
C LYS A 104 -3.69 20.20 -1.78
N LEU A 105 -3.76 18.96 -2.25
CA LEU A 105 -4.30 18.64 -3.57
C LEU A 105 -5.81 18.96 -3.68
N LEU A 106 -6.57 18.74 -2.60
CA LEU A 106 -8.00 19.08 -2.56
C LEU A 106 -8.27 20.58 -2.37
N GLY A 107 -7.25 21.43 -2.29
CA GLY A 107 -7.41 22.87 -2.07
C GLY A 107 -7.94 23.23 -0.67
N LEU A 108 -7.86 22.30 0.29
CA LEU A 108 -8.38 22.44 1.65
C LEU A 108 -7.38 23.07 2.63
N SER A 109 -6.22 23.48 2.11
CA SER A 109 -5.13 24.09 2.89
C SER A 109 -5.59 25.39 3.56
N GLY A 110 -5.19 25.60 4.82
CA GLY A 110 -5.57 26.76 5.62
C GLY A 110 -6.96 26.69 6.25
N GLN A 111 -7.84 25.81 5.77
CA GLN A 111 -9.16 25.55 6.38
C GLN A 111 -9.14 24.28 7.24
N TYR A 112 -8.44 23.24 6.78
CA TYR A 112 -8.33 21.97 7.48
C TYR A 112 -6.87 21.61 7.70
N THR A 113 -6.53 21.21 8.93
CA THR A 113 -5.22 20.63 9.28
C THR A 113 -5.28 19.11 9.38
N HIS A 114 -6.49 18.55 9.48
CA HIS A 114 -6.72 17.11 9.53
C HIS A 114 -8.00 16.72 8.78
N VAL A 115 -7.99 15.55 8.11
CA VAL A 115 -9.17 14.95 7.46
C VAL A 115 -9.38 13.54 8.01
N THR A 116 -10.61 13.23 8.41
CA THR A 116 -10.95 11.88 8.88
C THR A 116 -11.00 10.90 7.71
N LEU A 117 -9.98 10.05 7.62
CA LEU A 117 -9.92 8.97 6.64
C LEU A 117 -10.62 7.69 7.16
N PRO A 118 -10.87 6.68 6.31
CA PRO A 118 -11.21 5.32 6.74
C PRO A 118 -10.04 4.56 7.36
N ASN A 119 -10.34 3.52 8.15
CA ASN A 119 -9.33 2.71 8.84
C ASN A 119 -8.66 1.67 7.94
N SER A 120 -9.24 1.36 6.78
CA SER A 120 -8.71 0.35 5.87
C SER A 120 -9.00 0.69 4.41
N LEU A 121 -8.16 0.19 3.52
CA LEU A 121 -8.38 0.21 2.08
C LEU A 121 -9.59 -0.68 1.70
N PRO A 122 -10.26 -0.38 0.57
CA PRO A 122 -11.35 -1.22 0.05
C PRO A 122 -10.80 -2.57 -0.44
N ASP A 123 -11.57 -3.63 -0.27
CA ASP A 123 -11.17 -4.99 -0.65
C ASP A 123 -10.98 -5.15 -2.16
N VAL A 124 -9.86 -5.77 -2.56
CA VAL A 124 -9.54 -6.04 -3.96
C VAL A 124 -10.47 -7.13 -4.53
N PRO A 125 -11.05 -6.92 -5.73
CA PRO A 125 -11.91 -7.92 -6.35
C PRO A 125 -11.14 -9.22 -6.63
N PRO A 126 -11.76 -10.40 -6.41
CA PRO A 126 -11.09 -11.68 -6.60
C PRO A 126 -10.78 -12.00 -8.06
N GLN A 127 -11.52 -11.41 -8.99
CA GLN A 127 -11.38 -11.60 -10.43
C GLN A 127 -11.20 -10.23 -11.10
N LEU A 128 -10.24 -10.15 -12.02
CA LEU A 128 -10.04 -8.97 -12.84
C LEU A 128 -11.06 -8.90 -13.96
N VAL A 129 -11.35 -7.67 -14.39
CA VAL A 129 -11.94 -7.41 -15.69
C VAL A 129 -11.07 -8.05 -16.79
N PRO A 130 -11.62 -8.91 -17.66
CA PRO A 130 -10.86 -9.61 -18.69
C PRO A 130 -10.10 -8.66 -19.62
N ARG A 131 -8.93 -9.10 -20.09
CA ARG A 131 -8.08 -8.32 -21.00
C ARG A 131 -8.83 -7.84 -22.25
N ASP A 132 -9.72 -8.67 -22.78
CA ASP A 132 -10.46 -8.39 -24.00
C ASP A 132 -11.43 -7.21 -23.84
N GLU A 133 -12.02 -7.05 -22.66
CA GLU A 133 -12.89 -5.90 -22.37
C GLU A 133 -12.08 -4.60 -22.34
N TRP A 134 -10.89 -4.63 -21.73
CA TRP A 134 -10.00 -3.47 -21.76
C TRP A 134 -9.52 -3.14 -23.16
N GLN A 135 -9.13 -4.14 -23.96
CA GLN A 135 -8.71 -3.91 -25.34
C GLN A 135 -9.80 -3.27 -26.21
N LYS A 136 -11.07 -3.62 -25.99
CA LYS A 136 -12.20 -2.96 -26.68
C LYS A 136 -12.27 -1.48 -26.34
N LYS A 137 -12.24 -1.14 -25.05
CA LYS A 137 -12.26 0.26 -24.57
C LYS A 137 -11.07 1.06 -25.09
N VAL A 138 -9.87 0.48 -25.08
CA VAL A 138 -8.66 1.09 -25.63
C VAL A 138 -8.85 1.46 -27.10
N LYS A 139 -9.34 0.53 -27.92
CA LYS A 139 -9.54 0.76 -29.36
C LYS A 139 -10.56 1.87 -29.64
N GLU A 140 -11.65 1.89 -28.89
CA GLU A 140 -12.68 2.93 -29.00
C GLU A 140 -12.12 4.32 -28.74
N ILE A 141 -11.21 4.45 -27.77
CA ILE A 141 -10.63 5.74 -27.39
C ILE A 141 -9.47 6.11 -28.33
N GLN A 142 -8.63 5.14 -28.73
CA GLN A 142 -7.59 5.35 -29.74
C GLN A 142 -8.15 5.81 -31.09
N ALA A 143 -9.34 5.35 -31.48
CA ALA A 143 -10.00 5.81 -32.71
C ALA A 143 -10.38 7.30 -32.68
N GLN A 144 -10.43 7.91 -31.49
CA GLN A 144 -10.78 9.31 -31.29
C GLN A 144 -9.55 10.22 -31.08
N LEU A 145 -8.36 9.64 -30.94
CA LEU A 145 -7.12 10.37 -30.71
C LEU A 145 -6.43 10.79 -32.02
N PRO A 146 -5.78 11.96 -32.07
CA PRO A 146 -4.80 12.27 -33.10
C PRO A 146 -3.74 11.17 -33.21
N VAL A 147 -3.26 10.88 -34.42
CA VAL A 147 -2.33 9.75 -34.68
C VAL A 147 -1.08 9.79 -33.79
N ALA A 148 -0.50 10.97 -33.58
CA ALA A 148 0.70 11.13 -32.76
C ALA A 148 0.44 10.83 -31.26
N GLU A 149 -0.73 11.22 -30.75
CA GLU A 149 -1.16 10.94 -29.37
C GLU A 149 -1.53 9.47 -29.20
N GLY A 150 -2.18 8.87 -30.19
CA GLY A 150 -2.54 7.45 -30.20
C GLY A 150 -1.33 6.53 -30.03
N ILE A 151 -0.20 6.86 -30.66
CA ILE A 151 1.05 6.07 -30.54
C ILE A 151 1.60 6.12 -29.11
N ARG A 152 1.66 7.31 -28.48
CA ARG A 152 2.13 7.46 -27.09
C ARG A 152 1.18 6.82 -26.09
N ASN A 153 -0.12 7.00 -26.32
CA ASN A 153 -1.15 6.39 -25.49
C ASN A 153 -1.06 4.86 -25.52
N GLN A 154 -0.71 4.25 -26.66
CA GLN A 154 -0.54 2.80 -26.75
C GLN A 154 0.53 2.26 -25.79
N SER A 155 1.71 2.88 -25.74
CA SER A 155 2.74 2.46 -24.77
C SER A 155 2.29 2.64 -23.33
N ASN A 156 1.55 3.72 -23.04
CA ASN A 156 1.01 3.97 -21.71
C ASN A 156 -0.05 2.93 -21.31
N VAL A 157 -0.89 2.50 -22.26
CA VAL A 157 -1.91 1.45 -22.04
C VAL A 157 -1.24 0.13 -21.70
N ASP A 158 -0.21 -0.25 -22.46
CA ASP A 158 0.48 -1.52 -22.26
C ASP A 158 1.14 -1.58 -20.88
N LEU A 159 1.78 -0.48 -20.46
CA LEU A 159 2.38 -0.35 -19.12
C LEU A 159 1.32 -0.36 -18.01
N ALA A 160 0.24 0.40 -18.15
CA ALA A 160 -0.83 0.47 -17.15
C ALA A 160 -1.51 -0.89 -16.95
N LEU A 161 -1.78 -1.60 -18.05
CA LEU A 161 -2.39 -2.92 -18.01
C LEU A 161 -1.45 -3.95 -17.37
N ALA A 162 -0.15 -3.91 -17.69
CA ALA A 162 0.84 -4.76 -17.05
C ALA A 162 0.91 -4.50 -15.53
N ALA A 163 0.91 -3.23 -15.11
CA ALA A 163 0.92 -2.87 -13.69
C ALA A 163 -0.36 -3.32 -12.96
N TYR A 164 -1.52 -3.16 -13.60
CA TYR A 164 -2.81 -3.60 -13.06
C TYR A 164 -2.87 -5.13 -12.87
N GLN A 165 -2.38 -5.90 -13.84
CA GLN A 165 -2.34 -7.37 -13.74
C GLN A 165 -1.33 -7.85 -12.70
N ALA A 166 -0.12 -7.27 -12.71
CA ALA A 166 0.92 -7.63 -11.77
C ALA A 166 0.55 -7.30 -10.32
N SER A 167 0.00 -6.11 -10.06
CA SER A 167 -0.47 -5.72 -8.73
C SER A 167 -1.60 -6.61 -8.20
N HIS A 168 -2.53 -7.05 -9.05
CA HIS A 168 -3.55 -8.01 -8.66
C HIS A 168 -2.97 -9.37 -8.28
N ALA A 169 -2.03 -9.88 -9.08
CA ALA A 169 -1.34 -11.13 -8.78
C ALA A 169 -0.58 -11.04 -7.44
N LEU A 170 0.08 -9.90 -7.16
CA LEU A 170 0.74 -9.64 -5.88
C LEU A 170 -0.24 -9.64 -4.73
N VAL A 171 -1.35 -8.89 -4.82
CA VAL A 171 -2.38 -8.88 -3.77
C VAL A 171 -2.94 -10.27 -3.51
N LYS A 172 -3.23 -11.02 -4.58
CA LYS A 172 -3.74 -12.38 -4.47
C LYS A 172 -2.73 -13.29 -3.77
N GLY A 173 -1.45 -13.27 -4.18
CA GLY A 173 -0.39 -14.04 -3.53
C GLY A 173 -0.22 -13.67 -2.05
N THR A 174 -0.20 -12.37 -1.73
CA THR A 174 -0.09 -11.92 -0.35
C THR A 174 -1.28 -12.36 0.50
N ARG A 175 -2.51 -12.26 -0.01
CA ARG A 175 -3.72 -12.66 0.72
C ARG A 175 -3.85 -14.18 0.84
N ASP A 176 -3.69 -14.91 -0.26
CA ASP A 176 -4.00 -16.33 -0.33
C ASP A 176 -2.89 -17.22 0.18
N GLU A 177 -1.63 -16.80 0.07
CA GLU A 177 -0.47 -17.58 0.48
C GLU A 177 0.19 -16.99 1.72
N LEU A 178 0.67 -15.74 1.65
CA LEU A 178 1.47 -15.17 2.74
C LEU A 178 0.67 -14.99 4.03
N LEU A 179 -0.48 -14.29 3.98
CA LEU A 179 -1.28 -14.01 5.17
C LEU A 179 -1.86 -15.28 5.78
N LYS A 180 -2.40 -16.19 4.98
CA LYS A 180 -2.92 -17.47 5.48
C LYS A 180 -1.82 -18.33 6.11
N THR A 181 -0.64 -18.38 5.49
CA THR A 181 0.49 -19.12 6.05
C THR A 181 0.95 -18.51 7.38
N ARG A 182 0.97 -17.17 7.47
CA ARG A 182 1.31 -16.46 8.71
C ARG A 182 0.29 -16.67 9.82
N GLU A 183 -1.00 -16.66 9.48
CA GLU A 183 -2.08 -16.97 10.41
C GLU A 183 -1.91 -18.38 10.98
N PHE A 184 -1.70 -19.38 10.12
CA PHE A 184 -1.41 -20.75 10.56
C PHE A 184 -0.18 -20.83 11.47
N ILE A 185 0.93 -20.20 11.11
CA ILE A 185 2.14 -20.17 11.96
C ILE A 185 1.85 -19.52 13.32
N SER A 186 1.06 -18.45 13.35
CA SER A 186 0.68 -17.76 14.59
C SER A 186 -0.17 -18.66 15.50
N GLU A 187 -1.17 -19.34 14.94
CA GLU A 187 -2.02 -20.29 15.66
C GLU A 187 -1.22 -21.45 16.23
N GLU A 188 -0.35 -22.07 15.43
CA GLU A 188 0.53 -23.17 15.86
C GLU A 188 1.53 -22.70 16.92
N THR A 189 2.12 -21.52 16.77
CA THR A 189 3.05 -20.95 17.76
C THR A 189 2.35 -20.72 19.10
N LEU A 190 1.10 -20.25 19.09
CA LEU A 190 0.31 -20.07 20.29
C LEU A 190 -0.03 -21.41 20.96
N LEU A 191 -0.41 -22.43 20.18
CA LEU A 191 -0.66 -23.78 20.71
C LEU A 191 0.60 -24.38 21.32
N HIS A 192 1.74 -24.26 20.64
CA HIS A 192 3.03 -24.73 21.14
C HIS A 192 3.47 -23.96 22.39
N TYR A 193 3.22 -22.65 22.46
CA TYR A 193 3.49 -21.86 23.65
C TYR A 193 2.65 -22.34 24.85
N ASN A 194 1.34 -22.51 24.67
CA ASN A 194 0.43 -23.02 25.70
C ASN A 194 0.81 -24.44 26.14
N GLY A 195 1.30 -25.27 25.22
CA GLY A 195 1.81 -26.61 25.49
C GLY A 195 3.23 -26.66 26.08
N MET A 196 3.86 -25.53 26.35
CA MET A 196 5.27 -25.41 26.79
C MET A 196 6.30 -26.01 25.80
N LEU A 197 5.94 -26.11 24.52
CA LEU A 197 6.78 -26.60 23.42
C LEU A 197 7.48 -25.45 22.67
N SER A 198 6.98 -24.22 22.81
CA SER A 198 7.58 -23.02 22.25
C SER A 198 7.75 -21.96 23.33
N SER A 199 8.71 -21.06 23.12
CA SER A 199 9.02 -20.01 24.07
C SER A 199 8.17 -18.76 23.83
N VAL A 200 8.03 -17.92 24.86
CA VAL A 200 7.45 -16.56 24.72
C VAL A 200 8.16 -15.77 23.61
N TRP A 201 9.43 -16.06 23.35
CA TRP A 201 10.25 -15.38 22.36
C TRP A 201 9.84 -15.69 20.93
N ASP A 202 9.49 -16.94 20.67
CA ASP A 202 8.98 -17.35 19.36
C ASP A 202 7.62 -16.68 19.11
N LEU A 203 6.77 -16.60 20.15
CA LEU A 203 5.48 -15.91 20.08
C LEU A 203 5.64 -14.41 19.79
N LEU A 204 6.56 -13.73 20.49
CA LEU A 204 6.85 -12.31 20.26
C LEU A 204 7.51 -12.07 18.89
N GLY A 205 8.38 -12.98 18.47
CA GLY A 205 8.97 -12.99 17.13
C GLY A 205 7.91 -13.12 16.04
N GLU A 206 6.94 -14.02 16.22
CA GLU A 206 5.87 -14.22 15.25
C GLU A 206 4.89 -13.05 15.22
N SER A 207 4.56 -12.44 16.36
CA SER A 207 3.75 -11.22 16.40
C SER A 207 4.36 -10.09 15.55
N ARG A 208 5.69 -9.93 15.59
CA ARG A 208 6.40 -8.97 14.73
C ARG A 208 6.34 -9.37 13.25
N ASN A 209 6.56 -10.65 12.94
CA ASN A 209 6.50 -11.14 11.56
C ASN A 209 5.11 -10.95 10.96
N GLN A 210 4.07 -11.24 11.74
CA GLN A 210 2.67 -11.01 11.38
C GLN A 210 2.42 -9.54 11.06
N SER A 211 2.85 -8.62 11.94
CA SER A 211 2.71 -7.18 11.72
C SER A 211 3.36 -6.73 10.40
N GLN A 212 4.56 -7.25 10.10
CA GLN A 212 5.24 -6.94 8.83
C GLN A 212 4.48 -7.50 7.62
N ALA A 213 4.00 -8.74 7.68
CA ALA A 213 3.22 -9.34 6.60
C ALA A 213 1.92 -8.56 6.32
N VAL A 214 1.28 -8.02 7.37
CA VAL A 214 0.11 -7.14 7.20
C VAL A 214 0.51 -5.80 6.56
N ILE A 215 1.64 -5.20 6.94
CA ILE A 215 2.14 -3.97 6.30
C ILE A 215 2.37 -4.20 4.80
N ASP A 216 3.00 -5.32 4.44
CA ASP A 216 3.27 -5.67 3.04
C ASP A 216 1.97 -5.90 2.25
N ALA A 217 0.97 -6.52 2.88
CA ALA A 217 -0.37 -6.71 2.30
C ALA A 217 -1.09 -5.38 2.04
N ILE A 218 -1.01 -4.43 2.98
CA ILE A 218 -1.57 -3.08 2.82
C ILE A 218 -0.88 -2.37 1.64
N GLY A 219 0.44 -2.52 1.52
CA GLY A 219 1.21 -2.00 0.39
C GLY A 219 0.74 -2.56 -0.95
N ALA A 220 0.64 -3.88 -1.08
CA ALA A 220 0.15 -4.53 -2.29
C ALA A 220 -1.28 -4.08 -2.65
N GLN A 221 -2.18 -4.00 -1.65
CA GLN A 221 -3.56 -3.57 -1.85
C GLN A 221 -3.63 -2.12 -2.34
N ARG A 222 -2.82 -1.22 -1.77
CA ARG A 222 -2.70 0.15 -2.24
C ARG A 222 -2.24 0.18 -3.70
N ASP A 223 -1.18 -0.55 -4.02
CA ASP A 223 -0.56 -0.52 -5.34
C ASP A 223 -1.53 -1.00 -6.42
N PHE A 224 -2.38 -1.99 -6.12
CA PHE A 224 -3.47 -2.41 -7.00
C PHE A 224 -4.45 -1.26 -7.31
N TRP A 225 -4.91 -0.56 -6.27
CA TRP A 225 -5.87 0.54 -6.47
C TRP A 225 -5.26 1.75 -7.18
N ILE A 226 -3.96 2.00 -7.01
CA ILE A 226 -3.25 3.01 -7.77
C ILE A 226 -3.10 2.57 -9.23
N ALA A 227 -2.73 1.31 -9.49
CA ALA A 227 -2.64 0.76 -10.85
C ALA A 227 -3.98 0.83 -11.60
N GLU A 228 -5.08 0.56 -10.89
CA GLU A 228 -6.44 0.67 -11.46
C GLU A 228 -6.80 2.11 -11.80
N ALA A 229 -6.43 3.08 -10.95
CA ALA A 229 -6.60 4.50 -11.24
C ALA A 229 -5.74 4.97 -12.43
N ASP A 230 -4.48 4.53 -12.52
CA ASP A 230 -3.59 4.82 -13.64
C ASP A 230 -4.14 4.23 -14.96
N LEU A 231 -4.63 2.99 -14.93
CA LEU A 231 -5.25 2.36 -16.08
C LEU A 231 -6.49 3.12 -16.55
N GLN A 232 -7.36 3.53 -15.62
CA GLN A 232 -8.53 4.36 -15.97
C GLN A 232 -8.09 5.68 -16.61
N TRP A 233 -7.07 6.34 -16.06
CA TRP A 233 -6.57 7.61 -16.58
C TRP A 233 -6.08 7.49 -18.03
N VAL A 234 -5.24 6.48 -18.29
CA VAL A 234 -4.72 6.19 -19.63
C VAL A 234 -5.84 5.81 -20.59
N LEU A 235 -6.83 5.06 -20.14
CA LEU A 235 -7.97 4.70 -20.98
C LEU A 235 -8.71 5.95 -21.45
N HIS A 236 -8.85 6.98 -20.63
CA HIS A 236 -9.45 8.25 -21.06
C HIS A 236 -8.54 9.11 -21.96
N GLY A 237 -7.33 8.63 -22.27
CA GLY A 237 -6.32 9.33 -23.08
C GLY A 237 -5.42 10.26 -22.27
N GLY A 238 -5.47 10.17 -20.94
CA GLY A 238 -4.57 10.88 -20.06
C GLY A 238 -3.17 10.24 -20.03
N GLU A 239 -2.18 11.02 -19.62
CA GLU A 239 -0.80 10.57 -19.47
C GLU A 239 -0.40 10.66 -17.99
N PRO A 240 -0.23 9.52 -17.27
CA PRO A 240 0.29 9.55 -15.91
C PRO A 240 1.74 10.07 -15.90
N GLU A 241 2.06 11.02 -15.02
CA GLU A 241 3.46 11.48 -14.82
C GLU A 241 4.38 10.31 -14.44
N SER A 242 3.85 9.36 -13.69
CA SER A 242 4.51 8.09 -13.35
C SER A 242 3.47 7.03 -13.01
N PHE A 243 3.72 5.80 -13.47
CA PHE A 243 2.96 4.63 -13.05
C PHE A 243 3.33 4.19 -11.64
N VAL A 244 2.42 3.48 -10.98
CA VAL A 244 2.70 2.85 -9.68
C VAL A 244 3.99 2.00 -9.72
N SER A 245 4.84 2.19 -8.71
CA SER A 245 5.98 1.31 -8.48
C SER A 245 5.52 0.10 -7.68
N LEU A 246 5.53 -1.07 -8.31
CA LEU A 246 5.16 -2.33 -7.66
C LEU A 246 6.35 -2.84 -6.85
N GLY A 247 6.41 -2.49 -5.57
CA GLY A 247 7.52 -2.82 -4.69
C GLY A 247 7.15 -2.73 -3.22
N GLY A 248 7.27 -3.85 -2.52
CA GLY A 248 7.03 -3.94 -1.09
C GLY A 248 8.09 -3.19 -0.30
N GLY A 249 7.66 -2.19 0.48
CA GLY A 249 8.33 -1.60 1.63
C GLY A 249 9.86 -1.75 1.73
N GLY A 250 10.61 -0.93 0.99
CA GLY A 250 12.05 -0.81 1.16
C GLY A 250 12.70 0.01 0.05
N GLU A 251 13.06 1.25 0.37
CA GLU A 251 14.04 2.08 -0.37
C GLU A 251 13.94 2.08 -1.91
N THR A 252 13.09 2.96 -2.46
CA THR A 252 13.50 3.71 -3.65
C THR A 252 14.23 4.96 -3.18
N ALA A 253 15.50 4.78 -2.81
CA ALA A 253 16.45 5.88 -2.86
C ALA A 253 16.48 6.36 -4.32
N THR A 254 16.04 7.59 -4.53
CA THR A 254 16.16 8.31 -5.79
C THR A 254 17.60 8.15 -6.32
N PRO A 255 17.84 7.74 -7.57
CA PRO A 255 19.18 7.82 -8.11
C PRO A 255 19.58 9.29 -8.12
N ALA A 256 20.63 9.63 -7.36
CA ALA A 256 21.28 10.91 -7.46
C ALA A 256 21.72 11.12 -8.91
N ALA A 257 21.30 12.25 -9.48
CA ALA A 257 21.74 12.68 -10.79
C ALA A 257 23.28 12.75 -10.82
N HIS A 258 23.87 12.17 -11.86
CA HIS A 258 25.25 12.43 -12.28
C HIS A 258 25.28 13.65 -13.20
#